data_AF-A0A7Y2VH64-F1
#
_entry.id   AF-A0A7Y2VH64-F1
#
_cell.length_a   1.000
_cell.length_b   1.000
_cell.length_c   1.000
_cell.angle_alpha   90.00
_cell.angle_beta   90.00
_cell.angle_gamma   90.00
#
_symmetry.space_group_name_H-M   'P 1'
#
loop_
_entity.id
_entity.type
_entity.pdbx_description
1 polymer ?
#
loop_
_entity_poly.entity_id
_entity_poly.type
_entity_poly.pdbx_seq_one_letter_code
_entity_poly.pdbx_strand_id
1 'polypeptide(L)'
;MFIDIFLFELRYRFKRPATWSYFGLLLLVSLLLVGFGNTPASEKVFHNAPILVAQLILLISIFGILITSAVMGVPLYRDLEHKT
;
A
#
# COMPACT_ATOMS: atom_id res chain seq x y z
N MET A 1 15.92 -21.80 -6.86
CA MET A 1 15.23 -21.32 -8.07
C MET A 1 14.08 -20.36 -7.75
N PHE A 2 12.96 -20.81 -7.17
CA PHE A 2 11.84 -19.90 -6.83
C PHE A 2 12.22 -18.80 -5.82
N ILE A 3 12.91 -19.18 -4.75
CA ILE A 3 13.36 -18.24 -3.70
C ILE A 3 14.28 -17.16 -4.29
N ASP A 4 15.15 -17.53 -5.23
CA ASP A 4 16.08 -16.60 -5.89
C ASP A 4 15.31 -15.58 -6.75
N ILE A 5 14.31 -16.04 -7.51
CA ILE A 5 13.42 -15.17 -8.30
C ILE A 5 12.63 -14.24 -7.39
N PHE A 6 12.08 -14.78 -6.30
CA PHE A 6 11.32 -13.99 -5.31
C PHE A 6 12.18 -12.90 -4.65
N LEU A 7 13.39 -13.23 -4.22
CA LEU A 7 14.34 -12.27 -3.64
C LEU A 7 14.79 -11.22 -4.66
N PHE A 8 14.97 -11.61 -5.93
CA PHE A 8 15.29 -10.70 -7.01
C PHE A 8 14.17 -9.67 -7.23
N GLU A 9 12.92 -10.13 -7.36
CA GLU A 9 11.75 -9.26 -7.51
C GLU A 9 11.58 -8.32 -6.31
N LEU A 10 11.72 -8.85 -5.10
CA LEU A 10 11.59 -8.07 -3.88
C LEU A 10 12.64 -6.95 -3.81
N ARG A 11 13.92 -7.29 -4.05
CA ARG A 11 15.01 -6.30 -4.10
C ARG A 11 14.81 -5.29 -5.22
N TYR A 12 14.34 -5.73 -6.38
CA TYR A 12 14.05 -4.86 -7.52
C TYR A 12 12.98 -3.82 -7.17
N ARG A 13 11.89 -4.24 -6.52
CA ARG A 13 10.81 -3.33 -6.10
C ARG A 13 11.27 -2.32 -5.04
N PHE A 14 12.01 -2.74 -4.03
CA PHE A 14 12.52 -1.80 -3.02
C PHE A 14 13.50 -0.76 -3.58
N LYS A 15 14.16 -1.05 -4.71
CA LYS A 15 15.00 -0.06 -5.41
C LYS A 15 14.21 0.94 -6.25
N ARG A 16 12.94 0.67 -6.57
CA ARG A 16 12.13 1.57 -7.39
C ARG A 16 11.62 2.73 -6.54
N PRO A 17 11.85 3.99 -6.96
CA PRO A 17 11.35 5.16 -6.23
C PRO A 17 9.82 5.15 -6.12
N ALA A 18 9.12 4.65 -7.15
CA ALA A 18 7.66 4.54 -7.16
C ALA A 18 7.09 3.76 -5.98
N THR A 19 7.76 2.69 -5.52
CA THR A 19 7.32 1.90 -4.36
C THR A 19 7.30 2.76 -3.09
N TRP A 20 8.33 3.59 -2.91
CA TRP A 20 8.41 4.51 -1.79
C TRP A 20 7.43 5.68 -1.93
N SER A 21 7.17 6.13 -3.15
CA SER A 21 6.13 7.14 -3.41
C SER A 21 4.74 6.63 -3.03
N TYR A 22 4.39 5.38 -3.37
CA TYR A 22 3.12 4.77 -2.96
C TYR A 22 3.01 4.61 -1.45
N PHE A 23 4.07 4.12 -0.80
CA PHE A 23 4.11 4.04 0.66
C PHE A 23 3.94 5.42 1.32
N GLY A 24 4.70 6.41 0.85
CA GLY A 24 4.62 7.79 1.34
C GLY A 24 3.24 8.39 1.17
N LEU A 25 2.59 8.16 0.02
CA LEU A 25 1.23 8.63 -0.25
C LEU A 25 0.22 8.02 0.74
N LEU A 26 0.22 6.69 0.90
CA LEU A 26 -0.70 6.01 1.81
C LEU A 26 -0.48 6.44 3.27
N LEU A 27 0.79 6.58 3.68
CA LEU A 27 1.15 7.05 5.01
C LEU A 27 0.70 8.49 5.24
N LEU A 28 0.99 9.38 4.29
CA LEU A 28 0.67 10.80 4.40
C LEU A 28 -0.84 11.02 4.42
N VAL A 29 -1.61 10.36 3.56
CA VAL A 29 -3.08 10.44 3.58
C VAL A 29 -3.63 9.96 4.92
N SER A 30 -3.14 8.83 5.43
CA SER A 30 -3.55 8.31 6.74
C SER A 30 -3.23 9.29 7.88
N LEU A 31 -2.03 9.87 7.86
CA LEU A 31 -1.59 10.86 8.84
C LEU A 31 -2.43 12.13 8.81
N LEU A 32 -2.77 12.65 7.62
CA LEU A 32 -3.61 13.84 7.49
C LEU A 32 -5.04 13.56 7.98
N LEU A 33 -5.63 12.41 7.63
CA LEU A 33 -6.97 12.03 8.09
C LEU A 33 -7.06 12.00 9.62
N VAL A 34 -6.10 11.35 10.28
CA VAL A 34 -6.07 11.26 11.74
C VAL A 34 -5.66 12.59 12.39
N GLY A 35 -4.64 13.26 11.86
CA GLY A 35 -4.08 14.50 12.40
C GLY A 35 -5.05 15.67 12.37
N PHE A 36 -5.94 15.72 11.38
CA PHE A 36 -7.03 16.71 11.32
C PHE A 36 -8.33 16.26 12.00
N GLY A 37 -8.35 15.08 12.63
CA GLY A 37 -9.57 14.55 13.28
C GLY A 37 -10.67 14.11 12.29
N ASN A 38 -10.35 14.00 10.99
CA ASN A 38 -11.25 13.53 9.92
C ASN A 38 -11.42 12.00 9.98
N THR A 39 -11.89 11.51 11.12
CA THR A 39 -12.25 10.12 11.33
C THR A 39 -13.76 10.02 11.51
N PRO A 40 -14.41 8.88 11.20
CA PRO A 40 -15.86 8.70 11.36
C PRO A 40 -16.29 8.52 12.83
N ALA A 41 -15.56 9.13 13.77
CA ALA A 41 -15.88 9.13 15.19
C ALA A 41 -17.21 9.87 15.42
N SER A 42 -18.07 9.27 16.25
CA SER A 42 -19.29 9.89 16.75
C SER A 42 -19.06 10.37 18.19
N GLU A 43 -19.96 11.19 18.74
CA GLU A 43 -19.85 11.75 20.11
C GLU A 43 -19.61 10.70 21.21
N LYS A 44 -19.99 9.44 20.96
CA LYS A 44 -19.87 8.31 21.91
C LYS A 44 -18.66 7.41 21.66
N VAL A 45 -17.83 7.69 20.64
CA VAL A 45 -16.72 6.82 20.24
C VAL A 45 -15.45 7.66 20.10
N PHE A 46 -14.41 7.30 20.84
CA PHE A 46 -13.11 7.96 20.72
C PHE A 46 -12.49 7.73 19.35
N HIS A 47 -11.76 8.73 18.84
CA HIS A 47 -11.03 8.66 17.56
C HIS A 47 -10.03 7.49 17.47
N ASN A 48 -9.48 7.05 18.61
CA ASN A 48 -8.55 5.92 18.71
C ASN A 48 -9.24 4.58 19.02
N ALA A 49 -10.57 4.53 19.00
CA ALA A 49 -11.29 3.30 19.26
C ALA A 49 -10.93 2.22 18.22
N PRO A 50 -10.81 0.93 18.62
CA PRO A 50 -10.40 -0.14 17.71
C PRO A 50 -11.24 -0.24 16.44
N ILE A 51 -12.54 0.03 16.54
CA ILE A 51 -13.46 0.01 15.39
C ILE A 51 -13.14 1.09 14.35
N LEU A 52 -12.76 2.30 14.78
CA LEU A 52 -12.40 3.39 13.87
C LEU A 52 -11.05 3.13 13.22
N VAL A 53 -10.09 2.58 13.99
CA VAL A 53 -8.79 2.15 13.45
C VAL A 53 -8.99 1.06 12.38
N ALA A 54 -9.85 0.08 12.62
CA ALA A 54 -10.17 -0.95 11.64
C ALA A 54 -10.81 -0.37 10.37
N GLN A 55 -11.71 0.59 10.50
CA GLN A 55 -12.31 1.30 9.35
C GLN A 55 -11.29 2.11 8.56
N LEU A 56 -10.37 2.80 9.25
CA LEU A 56 -9.27 3.51 8.61
C LEU A 56 -8.35 2.54 7.84
N ILE A 57 -7.98 1.42 8.46
CA ILE A 57 -7.19 0.37 7.79
C ILE A 57 -7.94 -0.16 6.56
N LEU A 58 -9.25 -0.39 6.66
CA LEU A 58 -10.06 -0.85 5.53
C LEU A 58 -10.04 0.16 4.37
N LEU A 59 -10.24 1.45 4.67
CA LEU A 59 -10.19 2.53 3.68
C LEU A 59 -8.83 2.57 2.97
N ILE A 60 -7.74 2.57 3.72
CA ILE A 60 -6.37 2.61 3.17
C ILE A 60 -6.05 1.33 2.40
N SER A 61 -6.55 0.19 2.84
CA SER A 61 -6.33 -1.11 2.18
C SER A 61 -6.95 -1.16 0.79
N ILE A 62 -8.10 -0.50 0.56
CA ILE A 62 -8.70 -0.42 -0.79
C ILE A 62 -7.69 0.18 -1.78
N PHE A 63 -7.02 1.28 -1.41
CA PHE A 63 -5.99 1.89 -2.25
C PHE A 63 -4.75 1.00 -2.36
N GLY A 64 -4.34 0.35 -1.27
CA GLY A 64 -3.23 -0.61 -1.28
C GLY A 64 -3.45 -1.78 -2.25
N ILE A 65 -4.68 -2.31 -2.33
CA ILE A 65 -5.06 -3.37 -3.26
C ILE A 65 -4.97 -2.88 -4.71
N LEU A 66 -5.47 -1.68 -5.01
CA LEU A 66 -5.39 -1.07 -6.34
C LEU A 66 -3.94 -0.83 -6.78
N ILE A 67 -3.08 -0.35 -5.88
CA ILE A 67 -1.65 -0.19 -6.16
C ILE A 67 -1.02 -1.56 -6.42
N THR A 68 -1.32 -2.55 -5.59
CA THR A 68 -0.75 -3.89 -5.73
C THR A 68 -1.14 -4.54 -7.05
N SER A 69 -2.39 -4.40 -7.49
CA SER A 69 -2.84 -4.94 -8.78
C SER A 69 -2.08 -4.31 -9.95
N ALA A 70 -1.86 -2.99 -9.93
CA ALA A 70 -1.11 -2.28 -10.96
C ALA A 70 0.37 -2.71 -11.00
N VAL A 71 1.01 -2.90 -9.84
CA VAL A 71 2.44 -3.25 -9.78
C VAL A 71 2.70 -4.69 -10.19
N MET A 72 1.77 -5.62 -9.92
CA MET A 72 1.95 -7.05 -10.26
C MET A 72 1.95 -7.36 -11.76
N GLY A 73 1.41 -6.50 -12.62
CA GLY A 73 1.48 -6.70 -14.07
C GLY A 73 2.87 -6.46 -14.69
N VAL A 74 3.72 -5.67 -14.02
CA VAL A 74 5.00 -5.23 -14.59
C VAL A 74 6.05 -6.34 -14.71
N PRO A 75 6.26 -7.21 -13.72
CA PRO A 75 7.19 -8.33 -13.86
C PRO A 75 6.84 -9.22 -15.05
N LEU A 76 5.56 -9.57 -15.21
CA LEU A 76 5.08 -10.39 -16.31
C LEU A 76 5.41 -9.76 -17.67
N TYR A 77 5.13 -8.47 -17.83
CA TYR A 77 5.44 -7.76 -19.08
C TYR A 77 6.93 -7.78 -19.41
N ARG A 78 7.77 -7.58 -18.39
CA ARG A 78 9.23 -7.58 -18.54
C ARG A 78 9.77 -8.94 -18.95
N ASP A 79 9.25 -10.01 -18.37
CA ASP A 79 9.65 -11.38 -18.69
C ASP A 79 9.30 -11.71 -20.16
N LEU A 80 8.11 -11.30 -20.60
CA LEU A 80 7.70 -11.41 -22.01
C LEU A 80 8.59 -10.60 -22.96
N GLU A 81 8.99 -9.39 -22.58
CA GLU A 81 9.84 -8.51 -23.39
C GLU A 81 11.27 -9.07 -23.54
N HIS A 82 11.84 -9.61 -22.46
CA HIS A 82 13.19 -10.16 -22.45
C HIS A 82 13.27 -11.63 -22.90
N LYS A 83 12.13 -12.29 -23.18
CA LYS A 83 12.03 -13.71 -23.57
C LYS A 83 12.70 -14.65 -22.55
N THR A 84 12.61 -14.32 -21.26
CA THR A 84 13.12 -15.12 -20.14
C THR A 84 11.99 -15.47 -19.20
#